data_AF-A0A0D0CT98-F1
#
_entry.id   AF-A0A0D0CT98-F1
#
_cell.length_a   1.000
_cell.length_b   1.000
_cell.length_c   1.000
_cell.angle_alpha   90.00
_cell.angle_beta   90.00
_cell.angle_gamma   90.00
#
_symmetry.space_group_name_H-M   'P 1'
#
loop_
_entity.id
_entity.type
_entity.pdbx_description
1 polymer ?
#
loop_
_entity_poly.entity_id
_entity_poly.type
_entity_poly.pdbx_seq_one_letter_code
_entity_poly.pdbx_strand_id
1 'polypeptide(L)'
;MQSGWEPLTKTLFISCCNDVWVQNGFPSMPGHAFRIGGTTELLLQGVNPDIIAVQGQWTSRTFLDYWRRVESILPLFISSSFNINHLQNIDASMTAFIHHHSVPQT
;
A
#
# COMPACT_ATOMS: atom_id res chain seq x y z
N MET A 1 11.36 39.18 -24.29
CA MET A 1 11.58 38.76 -22.89
C MET A 1 11.58 37.25 -22.89
N GLN A 2 12.72 36.60 -22.70
CA GLN A 2 12.78 35.13 -22.59
C GLN A 2 12.28 34.78 -21.19
N SER A 3 11.12 34.11 -21.11
CA SER A 3 10.64 33.53 -19.86
C SER A 3 11.64 32.45 -19.44
N GLY A 4 12.25 32.61 -18.27
CA GLY A 4 13.10 31.59 -17.67
C GLY A 4 12.30 30.35 -17.31
N TRP A 5 13.00 29.33 -16.79
CA TRP A 5 12.33 28.17 -16.21
C TRP A 5 11.57 28.59 -14.95
N GLU A 6 10.26 28.37 -14.95
CA GLU A 6 9.41 28.59 -13.78
C GLU A 6 8.97 27.24 -13.19
N PRO A 7 8.91 27.12 -11.85
CA PRO A 7 8.39 25.92 -11.20
C PRO A 7 6.94 25.63 -11.61
N LEU A 8 6.66 24.38 -11.95
CA LEU A 8 5.30 23.94 -12.26
C LEU A 8 4.40 24.12 -11.03
N THR A 9 3.33 24.89 -11.18
CA THR A 9 2.35 25.07 -10.10
C THR A 9 1.40 23.88 -10.06
N LYS A 10 0.86 23.61 -8.86
CA LYS A 10 -0.20 22.60 -8.68
C LYS A 10 -1.36 22.81 -9.65
N THR A 11 -1.79 24.06 -9.83
CA THR A 11 -2.92 24.39 -10.71
C THR A 11 -2.65 24.01 -12.16
N LEU A 12 -1.46 24.36 -12.68
CA LEU A 12 -1.07 24.02 -14.05
C LEU A 12 -0.94 22.51 -14.25
N PHE A 13 -0.30 21.81 -13.30
CA PHE A 13 -0.18 20.35 -13.34
C PHE A 13 -1.55 19.67 -13.39
N ILE A 14 -2.46 20.03 -12.46
CA ILE A 14 -3.78 19.43 -12.37
C ILE A 14 -4.65 19.78 -13.59
N SER A 15 -4.56 21.00 -14.11
CA SER A 15 -5.26 21.38 -15.34
C SER A 15 -4.81 20.49 -16.50
N CYS A 16 -3.51 20.36 -16.71
CA CYS A 16 -2.95 19.54 -17.78
C CYS A 16 -3.41 18.07 -17.70
N CYS A 17 -3.38 17.46 -16.51
CA CYS A 17 -3.88 16.10 -16.32
C CYS A 17 -5.39 15.98 -16.60
N ASN A 18 -6.19 16.91 -16.09
CA ASN A 18 -7.63 16.91 -16.27
C ASN A 18 -8.03 17.12 -17.74
N ASP A 19 -7.29 17.93 -18.49
CA ASP A 19 -7.52 18.12 -19.92
C ASP A 19 -7.40 16.80 -20.66
N VAL A 20 -6.35 16.01 -20.38
CA VAL A 20 -6.15 14.69 -20.98
C VAL A 20 -7.25 13.72 -20.56
N TRP A 21 -7.59 13.65 -19.28
CA TRP A 21 -8.61 12.74 -18.77
C TRP A 21 -9.99 13.01 -19.36
N VAL A 22 -10.42 14.27 -19.34
CA VAL A 22 -11.74 14.68 -19.86
C VAL A 22 -11.82 14.43 -21.37
N GLN A 23 -10.76 14.70 -22.13
CA GLN A 23 -10.69 14.36 -23.56
C GLN A 23 -10.87 12.86 -23.83
N ASN A 24 -10.48 12.00 -22.88
CA ASN A 24 -10.63 10.54 -22.96
C ASN A 24 -11.91 10.02 -22.28
N GLY A 25 -12.85 10.90 -21.90
CA GLY A 25 -14.13 10.52 -21.30
C GLY A 25 -14.08 10.19 -19.80
N PHE A 26 -12.97 10.48 -19.12
CA PHE A 26 -12.85 10.35 -17.68
C PHE A 26 -13.30 11.64 -16.96
N PRO A 27 -13.78 11.56 -15.71
CA PRO A 27 -14.10 12.76 -14.94
C PRO A 27 -12.85 13.56 -14.60
N SER A 28 -13.02 14.87 -14.42
CA SER A 28 -11.99 15.72 -13.81
C SER A 28 -11.76 15.30 -12.36
N MET A 29 -10.50 15.14 -11.96
CA MET A 29 -10.12 14.67 -10.63
C MET A 29 -9.41 15.76 -9.84
N PRO A 30 -9.67 15.85 -8.52
CA PRO A 30 -8.93 16.75 -7.65
C PRO A 30 -7.51 16.22 -7.41
N GLY A 31 -6.57 17.13 -7.15
CA GLY A 31 -5.19 16.73 -6.84
C GLY A 31 -5.06 15.78 -5.63
N HIS A 32 -6.03 15.78 -4.71
CA HIS A 32 -6.06 14.83 -3.60
C HIS A 32 -6.21 13.37 -4.05
N ALA A 33 -6.86 13.12 -5.19
CA ALA A 33 -7.00 11.78 -5.75
C ALA A 33 -5.64 11.15 -6.11
N PHE A 34 -4.65 11.96 -6.51
CA PHE A 34 -3.28 11.47 -6.73
C PHE A 34 -2.64 10.94 -5.45
N ARG A 35 -2.93 11.55 -4.27
CA ARG A 35 -2.40 11.04 -3.00
C ARG A 35 -3.02 9.70 -2.63
N ILE A 36 -4.35 9.58 -2.76
CA ILE A 36 -5.06 8.32 -2.49
C ILE A 36 -4.62 7.22 -3.45
N GLY A 37 -4.64 7.52 -4.76
CA GLY A 37 -4.25 6.59 -5.81
C GLY A 37 -2.79 6.20 -5.74
N GLY A 38 -1.89 7.17 -5.54
CA GLY A 38 -0.46 6.94 -5.41
C GLY A 38 -0.11 6.08 -4.19
N THR A 39 -0.71 6.35 -3.03
CA THR A 39 -0.57 5.48 -1.84
C THR A 39 -1.04 4.05 -2.15
N THR A 40 -2.22 3.93 -2.73
CA THR A 40 -2.80 2.61 -3.06
C THR A 40 -1.90 1.85 -4.03
N GLU A 41 -1.42 2.51 -5.08
CA GLU A 41 -0.55 1.90 -6.10
C GLU A 41 0.77 1.43 -5.50
N LEU A 42 1.44 2.26 -4.70
CA LEU A 42 2.69 1.87 -4.03
C LEU A 42 2.50 0.68 -3.08
N LEU A 43 1.39 0.64 -2.34
CA LEU A 43 1.05 -0.49 -1.47
C LEU A 43 0.80 -1.77 -2.27
N LEU A 44 0.11 -1.68 -3.41
CA LEU A 44 -0.12 -2.82 -4.30
C LEU A 44 1.17 -3.32 -4.96
N GLN A 45 2.17 -2.46 -5.12
CA GLN A 45 3.53 -2.84 -5.52
C GLN A 45 4.36 -3.45 -4.38
N GLY A 46 3.79 -3.59 -3.18
CA GLY A 46 4.47 -4.18 -2.01
C GLY A 46 5.46 -3.24 -1.34
N VAL A 47 5.43 -1.93 -1.64
CA VAL A 47 6.26 -0.95 -0.92
C VAL A 47 5.81 -0.90 0.53
N ASN A 48 6.76 -0.98 1.45
CA ASN A 48 6.47 -1.03 2.88
C ASN A 48 5.61 0.18 3.32
N PRO A 49 4.48 -0.04 4.04
CA PRO A 49 3.63 1.01 4.60
C PRO A 49 4.39 2.17 5.27
N ASP A 50 5.47 1.89 6.00
CA ASP A 50 6.24 2.90 6.74
C ASP A 50 6.98 3.85 5.79
N ILE A 51 7.49 3.35 4.66
CA ILE A 51 8.16 4.16 3.64
C ILE A 51 7.15 5.14 3.03
N ILE A 52 5.95 4.65 2.70
CA ILE A 52 4.89 5.47 2.13
C ILE A 52 4.39 6.48 3.15
N ALA A 53 4.28 6.08 4.43
CA ALA A 53 3.93 6.97 5.55
C ALA A 53 4.90 8.16 5.65
N VAL A 54 6.21 7.89 5.61
CA VAL A 54 7.26 8.92 5.61
C VAL A 54 7.17 9.79 4.35
N GLN A 55 7.03 9.19 3.17
CA GLN A 55 6.98 9.92 1.90
C GLN A 55 5.80 10.89 1.83
N GLY A 56 4.63 10.49 2.33
CA GLY A 56 3.45 11.37 2.40
C GLY A 56 3.41 12.29 3.62
N GLN A 57 4.47 12.28 4.45
CA GLN A 57 4.62 13.08 5.66
C GLN A 57 3.47 12.88 6.65
N TRP A 58 2.97 11.63 6.74
CA TRP A 58 1.94 11.28 7.70
C TRP A 58 2.57 11.00 9.06
N THR A 59 2.19 11.80 10.05
CA THR A 59 2.60 11.61 11.46
C THR A 59 1.56 10.85 12.26
N SER A 60 0.42 10.53 11.66
CA SER A 60 -0.73 9.91 12.33
C SER A 60 -1.33 8.77 11.50
N ARG A 61 -2.28 8.05 12.11
CA ARG A 61 -3.03 6.95 11.46
C ARG A 61 -3.92 7.40 10.30
N THR A 62 -4.04 8.70 10.03
CA THR A 62 -4.77 9.24 8.85
C THR A 62 -4.26 8.70 7.51
N PHE A 63 -3.03 8.16 7.47
CA PHE A 63 -2.51 7.41 6.34
C PHE A 63 -3.40 6.22 5.93
N LEU A 64 -3.99 5.50 6.90
CA LEU A 64 -4.82 4.32 6.65
C LEU A 64 -6.08 4.64 5.85
N ASP A 65 -6.61 5.86 5.98
CA ASP A 65 -7.81 6.30 5.24
C ASP A 65 -7.58 6.39 3.72
N TYR A 66 -6.30 6.40 3.29
CA TYR A 66 -5.89 6.51 1.89
C TYR A 66 -5.73 5.15 1.23
N TRP A 67 -5.88 4.05 1.97
CA TRP A 67 -5.74 2.70 1.44
C TRP A 67 -7.04 2.30 0.72
N ARG A 68 -6.96 2.15 -0.60
CA ARG A 68 -8.02 1.52 -1.39
C ARG A 68 -7.60 0.10 -1.77
N ARG A 69 -8.56 -0.82 -1.91
CA ARG A 69 -8.32 -2.26 -2.20
C ARG A 69 -7.51 -2.97 -1.10
N VAL A 70 -7.87 -2.73 0.15
CA VAL A 70 -7.18 -3.29 1.34
C VAL A 70 -7.09 -4.82 1.27
N GLU A 71 -8.12 -5.47 0.76
CA GLU A 71 -8.18 -6.91 0.53
C GLU A 71 -7.11 -7.44 -0.43
N SER A 72 -6.64 -6.61 -1.37
CA SER A 72 -5.52 -6.93 -2.26
C SER A 72 -4.17 -6.57 -1.64
N ILE A 73 -4.14 -5.57 -0.77
CA ILE A 73 -2.91 -5.05 -0.13
C ILE A 73 -2.45 -5.96 1.01
N LEU A 74 -3.36 -6.34 1.92
CA LEU A 74 -2.99 -7.10 3.13
C LEU A 74 -2.25 -8.42 2.84
N PRO A 75 -2.66 -9.24 1.85
CA PRO A 75 -1.95 -10.48 1.55
C PRO A 75 -0.47 -10.29 1.26
N LEU A 76 -0.09 -9.20 0.59
CA LEU A 76 1.31 -8.90 0.22
C LEU A 76 2.22 -8.77 1.45
N PHE A 77 1.68 -8.26 2.55
CA PHE A 77 2.45 -8.00 3.77
C PHE A 77 2.29 -9.13 4.80
N ILE A 78 1.15 -9.80 4.83
CA ILE A 78 0.94 -10.96 5.71
C ILE A 78 1.82 -12.13 5.27
N SER A 79 1.92 -12.43 3.97
CA SER A 79 2.79 -13.51 3.49
C SER A 79 4.27 -13.26 3.83
N SER A 80 4.70 -12.00 3.80
CA SER A 80 6.07 -11.61 4.12
C SER A 80 6.40 -11.63 5.61
N SER A 81 5.38 -11.60 6.50
CA SER A 81 5.58 -11.53 7.95
C SER A 81 5.69 -12.90 8.63
N PHE A 82 5.42 -13.99 7.90
CA PHE A 82 5.60 -15.34 8.42
C PHE A 82 7.09 -15.66 8.62
N ASN A 83 7.50 -15.74 9.89
CA ASN A 83 8.83 -16.21 10.26
C ASN A 83 8.88 -17.75 10.19
N ILE A 84 9.64 -18.29 9.25
CA ILE A 84 9.78 -19.75 9.04
C ILE A 84 10.22 -20.47 10.33
N ASN A 85 11.11 -19.86 11.11
CA ASN A 85 11.58 -20.47 12.37
C ASN A 85 10.45 -20.59 13.41
N HIS A 86 9.52 -19.63 13.42
CA HIS A 86 8.36 -19.69 14.30
C HIS A 86 7.40 -20.81 13.89
N LEU A 87 7.22 -21.01 12.58
CA LEU A 87 6.40 -22.12 12.06
C LEU A 87 7.01 -23.48 12.43
N GLN A 88 8.34 -23.63 12.31
CA GLN A 88 9.04 -24.84 12.73
C GLN A 88 8.89 -25.12 14.23
N ASN A 89 8.94 -24.09 15.06
CA ASN A 89 8.75 -24.24 16.51
C ASN A 89 7.32 -24.66 16.88
N ILE A 90 6.31 -24.15 16.17
CA ILE A 90 4.92 -24.58 16.34
C ILE A 90 4.78 -26.05 15.96
N ASP A 91 5.35 -26.44 14.82
CA ASP A 91 5.24 -27.81 14.30
C ASP A 91 5.90 -28.84 15.25
N ALA A 92 7.07 -28.49 15.79
CA ALA A 92 7.74 -29.29 16.82
C ALA A 92 6.90 -29.40 18.10
N SER A 93 6.31 -28.29 18.54
CA SER A 93 5.44 -28.26 19.73
C SER A 93 4.17 -29.09 19.55
N MET A 94 3.53 -29.00 18.37
CA MET A 94 2.36 -29.80 18.02
C MET A 94 2.70 -31.28 17.95
N THR A 95 3.84 -31.64 17.34
CA THR A 95 4.32 -33.03 17.27
C THR A 95 4.55 -33.60 18.68
N ALA A 96 5.20 -32.84 19.55
CA ALA A 96 5.43 -33.25 20.94
C ALA A 96 4.11 -33.44 21.71
N PHE A 97 3.14 -32.55 21.51
CA PHE A 97 1.81 -32.68 22.09
C PHE A 97 1.07 -33.94 21.62
N ILE A 98 1.05 -34.18 20.30
CA ILE A 98 0.40 -35.36 19.72
C ILE A 98 1.01 -36.64 20.28
N HIS A 99 2.34 -36.71 20.36
CA HIS A 99 3.04 -37.85 20.95
C HIS A 99 2.69 -38.03 22.44
N HIS A 100 2.68 -36.95 23.21
CA HIS A 100 2.39 -37.00 24.65
C HIS A 100 0.93 -37.40 24.93
N HIS A 101 -0.01 -36.97 24.09
CA HIS A 101 -1.44 -37.17 24.30
C HIS A 101 -2.05 -38.29 23.44
N SER A 102 -1.24 -39.01 22.65
CA SER A 102 -1.69 -40.09 21.76
C SER A 102 -2.86 -39.68 20.86
N VAL A 103 -2.84 -38.45 20.35
CA VAL A 103 -3.89 -37.95 19.45
C VAL A 103 -3.78 -38.70 18.12
N PRO A 104 -4.86 -39.34 17.62
CA PRO A 104 -4.83 -40.03 16.33
C PRO A 104 -4.53 -39.02 15.22
N GLN A 105 -3.52 -39.28 14.40
CA GLN A 105 -3.29 -38.48 13.20
C GLN A 105 -4.23 -38.98 12.10
N THR A 106 -5.06 -38.07 11.59
CA THR A 106 -6.02 -38.31 10.49
C THR A 106 -5.35 -38.18 9.13
#